data_AF-A0A2M7CXR5-F1
#
_entry.id   AF-A0A2M7CXR5-F1
#
_cell.length_a   1.000
_cell.length_b   1.000
_cell.length_c   1.000
_cell.angle_alpha   90.00
_cell.angle_beta   90.00
_cell.angle_gamma   90.00
#
_symmetry.space_group_name_H-M   'P 1'
#
loop_
_entity.id
_entity.type
_entity.pdbx_description
1 polymer ?
#
loop_
_entity_poly.entity_id
_entity_poly.type
_entity_poly.pdbx_seq_one_letter_code
_entity_poly.pdbx_strand_id
1 'polypeptide(L)'
;MKTTYKNLMAISAMVAITLGFNACSDTGHFKDAQNKISITNCSAGVTIPDDYVSMLSGDTLVQEATGTVVTTYHDINGTKKVCTDSGIAYLIRQ
;
A
#
# COMPACT_ATOMS: atom_id res chain seq x y z
N MET A 1 -36.57 -7.13 -52.26
CA MET A 1 -35.43 -8.07 -52.35
C MET A 1 -34.22 -7.29 -52.84
N LYS A 2 -33.12 -7.26 -52.05
CA LYS A 2 -31.81 -6.58 -52.28
C LYS A 2 -31.90 -5.02 -52.30
N THR A 3 -31.04 -4.24 -51.64
CA THR A 3 -29.70 -4.49 -51.08
C THR A 3 -29.34 -3.43 -50.03
N THR A 4 -28.72 -3.93 -48.97
CA THR A 4 -28.06 -3.29 -47.83
C THR A 4 -26.96 -2.29 -48.20
N TYR A 5 -26.94 -1.07 -47.63
CA TYR A 5 -25.74 -0.24 -47.36
C TYR A 5 -26.13 0.83 -46.30
N LYS A 6 -26.01 0.61 -44.98
CA LYS A 6 -24.80 0.87 -44.15
C LYS A 6 -23.99 2.07 -44.64
N ASN A 7 -24.07 3.18 -43.90
CA ASN A 7 -23.04 4.24 -43.73
C ASN A 7 -23.49 5.08 -42.51
N LEU A 8 -23.05 4.82 -41.27
CA LEU A 8 -21.69 5.07 -40.73
C LEU A 8 -21.18 6.49 -41.06
N MET A 9 -21.63 7.48 -40.30
CA MET A 9 -20.87 8.70 -40.02
C MET A 9 -21.22 9.23 -38.63
N ALA A 10 -20.48 8.76 -37.63
CA ALA A 10 -20.23 9.50 -36.41
C ALA A 10 -18.83 9.13 -35.94
N ILE A 11 -17.87 9.81 -36.56
CA ILE A 11 -16.47 9.87 -36.17
C ILE A 11 -16.40 10.79 -34.96
N SER A 12 -15.98 10.28 -33.81
CA SER A 12 -15.29 11.10 -32.81
C SER A 12 -14.39 10.23 -31.94
N ALA A 13 -13.14 10.14 -32.39
CA ALA A 13 -11.90 9.94 -31.65
C ALA A 13 -12.03 9.58 -30.15
N MET A 14 -11.83 8.31 -29.82
CA MET A 14 -11.09 7.96 -28.61
C MET A 14 -9.69 7.52 -29.04
N VAL A 15 -8.77 8.46 -28.85
CA VAL A 15 -7.34 8.27 -29.00
C VAL A 15 -6.90 7.10 -28.12
N ALA A 16 -6.16 6.20 -28.77
CA ALA A 16 -5.57 5.01 -28.21
C ALA A 16 -4.70 5.30 -26.97
N ILE A 17 -4.98 4.62 -25.86
CA ILE A 17 -3.95 4.22 -24.90
C ILE A 17 -3.87 2.69 -24.98
N THR A 18 -3.29 2.22 -26.07
CA THR A 18 -2.76 0.86 -26.17
C THR A 18 -1.31 0.93 -25.70
N LEU A 19 -1.09 0.87 -24.39
CA LEU A 19 0.20 0.52 -23.83
C LEU A 19 0.07 -0.85 -23.13
N GLY A 20 0.13 -1.87 -23.98
CA GLY A 20 0.82 -3.14 -23.72
C GLY A 20 0.57 -3.85 -22.40
N PHE A 21 -0.59 -4.49 -22.23
CA PHE A 21 -0.71 -5.68 -21.38
C PHE A 21 -0.16 -6.93 -22.09
N ASN A 22 1.10 -6.89 -22.53
CA ASN A 22 1.79 -8.07 -23.08
C ASN A 22 3.24 -8.13 -22.59
N ALA A 23 3.37 -8.19 -21.27
CA ALA A 23 4.54 -8.75 -20.62
C ALA A 23 4.13 -9.27 -19.24
N CYS A 24 3.30 -10.33 -19.21
CA CYS A 24 3.46 -11.33 -18.14
C CYS A 24 4.82 -12.01 -18.38
N SER A 25 5.90 -11.30 -18.04
CA SER A 25 7.23 -11.87 -17.93
C SER A 25 7.44 -12.16 -16.45
N ASP A 26 7.55 -13.45 -16.14
CA ASP A 26 7.66 -14.08 -14.82
C ASP A 26 8.94 -13.70 -14.03
N THR A 27 9.53 -12.53 -14.32
CA THR A 27 10.77 -12.05 -13.70
C THR A 27 10.73 -10.56 -13.37
N GLY A 28 9.53 -10.01 -13.17
CA GLY A 28 9.32 -8.72 -12.51
C GLY A 28 9.66 -8.78 -11.02
N HIS A 29 10.90 -9.12 -10.67
CA HIS A 29 11.41 -8.80 -9.35
C HIS A 29 11.48 -7.27 -9.27
N PHE A 30 10.47 -6.67 -8.64
CA PHE A 30 10.59 -5.31 -8.15
C PHE A 30 11.75 -5.30 -7.15
N LYS A 31 12.96 -5.01 -7.64
CA LYS A 31 14.18 -4.94 -6.82
C LYS A 31 14.09 -3.91 -5.70
N ASP A 32 13.07 -3.05 -5.76
CA ASP A 32 12.78 -1.98 -4.81
C ASP A 32 11.31 -1.97 -4.35
N ALA A 33 10.61 -3.11 -4.35
CA ALA A 33 9.27 -3.19 -3.74
C ALA A 33 9.37 -2.99 -2.23
N GLN A 34 9.35 -1.72 -1.81
CA GLN A 34 9.21 -1.32 -0.42
C GLN A 34 7.85 -1.81 0.08
N ASN A 35 7.88 -2.74 1.05
CA ASN A 35 6.66 -3.25 1.64
C ASN A 35 6.12 -2.21 2.64
N LYS A 36 4.97 -1.62 2.31
CA LYS A 36 4.25 -0.68 3.18
C LYS A 36 3.40 -1.48 4.16
N ILE A 37 3.80 -1.51 5.42
CA ILE A 37 3.08 -2.19 6.50
C ILE A 37 2.29 -1.16 7.29
N SER A 38 0.98 -1.15 7.14
CA SER A 38 0.09 -0.26 7.90
C SER A 38 0.16 -0.55 9.40
N ILE A 39 0.27 0.50 10.20
CA ILE A 39 0.27 0.39 11.66
C ILE A 39 -1.17 0.49 12.18
N THR A 40 -1.59 -0.50 12.94
CA THR A 40 -2.93 -0.55 13.54
C THR A 40 -3.09 0.51 14.64
N ASN A 41 -4.34 0.88 14.91
CA ASN A 41 -4.64 1.82 15.98
C ASN A 41 -4.32 1.20 17.36
N CYS A 42 -3.91 2.04 18.30
CA CYS A 42 -3.72 1.60 19.67
C CYS A 42 -5.06 1.20 20.30
N SER A 43 -5.10 -0.01 20.84
CA SER A 43 -6.19 -0.50 21.68
C SER A 43 -6.06 0.04 23.10
N ALA A 44 -7.19 0.36 23.73
CA ALA A 44 -7.21 0.74 25.13
C ALA A 44 -6.89 -0.48 26.02
N GLY A 45 -5.87 -0.38 26.87
CA GLY A 45 -5.48 -1.44 27.78
C GLY A 45 -4.06 -1.26 28.34
N VAL A 46 -3.72 -2.10 29.33
CA VAL A 46 -2.37 -2.13 29.95
C VAL A 46 -1.44 -3.18 29.33
N THR A 47 -1.98 -4.05 28.47
CA THR A 47 -1.23 -5.14 27.82
C THR A 47 -0.94 -4.75 26.38
N ILE A 48 0.30 -4.99 25.92
CA ILE A 48 0.70 -4.81 24.52
C ILE A 48 0.05 -5.94 23.71
N PRO A 49 -0.89 -5.65 22.80
CA PRO A 49 -1.52 -6.66 21.98
C PRO A 49 -0.53 -7.37 21.04
N ASP A 50 -0.82 -8.64 20.72
CA ASP A 50 0.02 -9.41 19.82
C ASP A 50 -0.04 -8.93 18.37
N ASP A 51 -1.16 -8.33 17.98
CA ASP A 51 -1.45 -7.80 16.65
C ASP A 51 -0.80 -6.42 16.37
N TYR A 52 -0.16 -5.80 17.36
CA TYR A 52 0.67 -4.63 17.12
C TYR A 52 1.86 -5.00 16.24
N VAL A 53 2.18 -4.10 15.30
CA VAL A 53 3.21 -4.35 14.30
C VAL A 53 4.58 -4.31 14.96
N SER A 54 5.33 -5.40 14.85
CA SER A 54 6.73 -5.43 15.26
C SER A 54 7.60 -4.68 14.27
N MET A 55 8.34 -3.70 14.79
CA MET A 55 9.35 -2.94 14.06
C MET A 55 10.68 -3.69 14.09
N LEU A 56 11.14 -4.10 12.91
CA LEU A 56 12.37 -4.83 12.70
C LEU A 56 13.52 -3.87 12.39
N SER A 57 14.75 -4.38 12.51
CA SER A 57 15.93 -3.64 12.09
C SER A 57 15.87 -3.33 10.59
N GLY A 58 16.09 -2.08 10.21
CA GLY A 58 15.98 -1.61 8.83
C GLY A 58 14.62 -1.03 8.46
N ASP A 59 13.60 -1.20 9.30
CA ASP A 59 12.31 -0.57 9.08
C ASP A 59 12.40 0.95 9.22
N THR A 60 11.69 1.65 8.34
CA THR A 60 11.48 3.10 8.46
C THR A 60 10.04 3.39 8.87
N LEU A 61 9.87 4.03 10.02
CA LEU A 61 8.56 4.53 10.46
C LEU A 61 8.22 5.83 9.74
N VAL A 62 7.10 5.85 9.03
CA VAL A 62 6.59 7.02 8.31
C VAL A 62 5.27 7.47 8.91
N GLN A 63 5.18 8.76 9.22
CA GLN A 63 3.95 9.44 9.62
C GLN A 63 3.40 10.22 8.42
N GLU A 64 2.25 9.78 7.89
CA GLU A 64 1.72 10.28 6.62
C GLU A 64 1.06 11.65 6.76
N ALA A 65 0.42 11.90 7.90
CA ALA A 65 -0.31 13.14 8.19
C ALA A 65 0.36 13.95 9.32
N THR A 66 0.15 15.26 9.31
CA THR A 66 0.52 16.11 10.44
C THR A 66 -0.37 15.80 11.65
N GLY A 67 0.23 15.78 12.84
CA GLY A 67 -0.49 15.40 14.07
C GLY A 67 -0.64 13.89 14.27
N THR A 68 -0.02 13.05 13.44
CA THR A 68 0.06 11.62 13.72
C THR A 68 0.87 11.35 14.98
N VAL A 69 0.33 10.53 15.88
CA VAL A 69 0.99 10.09 17.11
C VAL A 69 1.12 8.57 17.06
N VAL A 70 2.36 8.09 17.14
CA VAL A 70 2.69 6.67 17.17
C VAL A 70 3.28 6.32 18.53
N THR A 71 2.68 5.36 19.21
CA THR A 71 3.25 4.82 20.45
C THR A 71 4.11 3.61 20.14
N THR A 72 5.30 3.58 20.73
CA THR A 72 6.25 2.47 20.63
C THR A 72 6.37 1.76 21.97
N TYR A 73 6.17 0.46 21.96
CA TYR A 73 6.36 -0.43 23.10
C TYR A 73 7.60 -1.28 22.89
N HIS A 74 8.20 -1.71 24.00
CA HIS A 74 9.28 -2.69 23.99
C HIS A 74 8.81 -3.89 24.81
N ASP A 75 8.83 -5.07 24.21
CA ASP A 75 8.59 -6.30 24.96
C ASP A 75 9.80 -6.67 25.84
N ILE A 76 9.67 -7.73 26.63
CA ILE A 76 10.74 -8.23 27.52
C ILE A 76 12.01 -8.66 26.76
N ASN A 77 11.90 -8.93 25.46
CA ASN A 77 13.01 -9.33 24.59
C ASN A 77 13.62 -8.13 23.85
N GLY A 78 13.13 -6.91 24.09
CA GLY A 78 13.55 -5.70 23.41
C GLY A 78 12.97 -5.52 22.00
N THR A 79 12.03 -6.37 21.58
CA THR A 79 11.31 -6.21 20.32
C THR A 79 10.45 -4.96 20.39
N LYS A 80 10.63 -4.07 19.43
CA LYS A 80 9.81 -2.86 19.31
C LYS A 80 8.50 -3.21 18.65
N LYS A 81 7.38 -2.86 19.28
CA LYS A 81 6.04 -2.91 18.67
C LYS A 81 5.47 -1.50 18.57
N VAL A 82 4.73 -1.22 17.51
CA VAL A 82 4.16 0.12 17.25
C VAL A 82 2.66 0.04 17.01
N CYS A 83 1.95 1.08 17.46
CA CYS A 83 0.55 1.35 17.14
C CYS A 83 0.32 2.86 16.97
N THR A 84 -0.78 3.24 16.35
CA THR A 84 -1.14 4.65 16.09
C THR A 84 -2.23 5.11 17.05
N ASP A 85 -1.97 6.14 17.87
CA ASP A 85 -2.99 6.75 18.74
C ASP A 85 -3.88 7.73 17.96
N SER A 86 -3.29 8.41 16.98
CA SER A 86 -4.00 9.32 16.09
C SER A 86 -3.25 9.49 14.76
N GLY A 87 -3.99 9.84 13.71
CA GLY A 87 -3.44 10.02 12.36
C GLY A 87 -3.19 8.72 11.61
N ILE A 88 -2.29 8.76 10.63
CA ILE A 88 -1.95 7.62 9.75
C ILE A 88 -0.43 7.43 9.77
N ALA A 89 0.00 6.21 10.08
CA ALA A 89 1.41 5.81 10.06
C ALA A 89 1.59 4.41 9.46
N TYR A 90 2.79 4.15 8.94
CA TYR A 90 3.17 2.87 8.37
C TYR A 90 4.67 2.63 8.50
N LEU A 91 5.08 1.37 8.41
CA LEU A 91 6.48 0.97 8.25
C LEU A 91 6.78 0.74 6.77
N ILE A 92 7.96 1.16 6.34
CA ILE A 92 8.58 0.75 5.08
C ILE A 92 9.62 -0.32 5.43
N ARG A 93 9.50 -1.50 4.82
CA ARG A 93 10.44 -2.61 4.96
C ARG A 93 11.03 -2.99 3.60
N GLN A 94 12.36 -3.17 3.55
CA GLN A 94 13.12 -3.64 2.40
C GLN A 94 13.45 -5.12 2.52
#